data_AF-A0A0K8RFW8-F1
#
_entry.id   AF-A0A0K8RFW8-F1
#
_cell.length_a   1.000
_cell.length_b   1.000
_cell.length_c   1.000
_cell.angle_alpha   90.00
_cell.angle_beta   90.00
_cell.angle_gamma   90.00
#
_symmetry.space_group_name_H-M   'P 1'
#
loop_
_entity.id
_entity.type
_entity.pdbx_description
1 polymer ?
#
loop_
_entity_poly.entity_id
_entity_poly.type
_entity_poly.pdbx_seq_one_letter_code
_entity_poly.pdbx_strand_id
1 'polypeptide(L)'
;MKAFIAALQITLFAFCFATVEGLKEFYLNKGSAEKTITIAFALAGFPPDQVNLNSDVGQWVQGASEEAQKLLSKQLNMNIKLDITDMLSAPQKLSDEIKRRTTHGQMHGRWIVNAPKDAYKNSFNPDIICVVTKFKFYYNRKSNALGYSYDKTLCEDMVPILLTYNFDTEDDTPEAGKLLSNLIKKSIKKEKLKSAQSKEALFDNCNIRHKSSFDYDDDDDDSFYVLPLDKDLYYGN
;
A
#
# COMPACT_ATOMS: atom_id res chain seq x y z
N MET A 1 -45.94 19.26 49.17
CA MET A 1 -45.52 18.20 48.23
C MET A 1 -44.25 18.65 47.52
N LYS A 2 -43.14 17.95 47.81
CA LYS A 2 -41.90 17.75 47.04
C LYS A 2 -41.51 18.80 45.99
N ALA A 3 -40.52 19.64 46.32
CA ALA A 3 -39.64 20.24 45.32
C ALA A 3 -38.27 19.55 45.46
N PHE A 4 -37.92 18.73 44.47
CA PHE A 4 -36.66 18.00 44.39
C PHE A 4 -35.53 18.97 44.04
N ILE A 5 -34.50 19.02 44.88
CA ILE A 5 -33.20 19.61 44.53
C ILE A 5 -32.51 18.59 43.62
N ALA A 6 -32.55 18.84 42.31
CA ALA A 6 -31.78 18.04 41.35
C ALA A 6 -30.31 18.48 41.44
N ALA A 7 -29.47 17.64 42.06
CA ALA A 7 -28.03 17.77 42.01
C ALA A 7 -27.56 17.39 40.59
N LEU A 8 -27.17 18.39 39.80
CA LEU A 8 -26.55 18.20 38.50
C LEU A 8 -25.10 17.73 38.72
N GLN A 9 -24.87 16.42 38.78
CA GLN A 9 -23.51 15.88 38.73
C GLN A 9 -23.01 15.97 37.29
N ILE A 10 -22.17 16.97 37.03
CA ILE A 10 -21.35 17.05 35.82
C ILE A 10 -20.23 16.04 36.02
N THR A 11 -20.41 14.82 35.51
CA THR A 11 -19.32 13.87 35.34
C THR A 11 -18.43 14.40 34.23
N LEU A 12 -17.40 15.17 34.60
CA LEU A 12 -16.27 15.45 33.74
C LEU A 12 -15.59 14.11 33.45
N PHE A 13 -15.97 13.47 32.34
CA PHE A 13 -15.09 12.51 31.68
C PHE A 13 -13.89 13.31 31.19
N ALA A 14 -12.87 13.39 32.04
CA ALA A 14 -11.52 13.63 31.58
C ALA A 14 -11.17 12.44 30.68
N PHE A 15 -11.45 12.57 29.38
CA PHE A 15 -10.70 11.83 28.39
C PHE A 15 -9.26 12.29 28.58
N CYS A 16 -8.49 11.52 29.35
CA CYS A 16 -7.04 11.51 29.20
C CYS A 16 -6.80 11.15 27.74
N PHE A 17 -6.64 12.17 26.90
CA PHE A 17 -5.83 12.03 25.70
C PHE A 17 -4.44 11.71 26.23
N ALA A 18 -4.19 10.42 26.49
CA ALA A 18 -2.84 9.92 26.49
C ALA A 18 -2.31 10.33 25.12
N THR A 19 -1.47 11.36 25.09
CA THR A 19 -0.62 11.65 23.95
C THR A 19 0.10 10.34 23.68
N VAL A 20 -0.30 9.65 22.61
CA VAL A 20 0.28 8.36 22.27
C VAL A 20 1.76 8.62 22.02
N GLU A 21 2.62 8.12 22.91
CA GLU A 21 4.05 8.07 22.66
C GLU A 21 4.26 7.32 21.33
N GLY A 22 5.06 7.91 20.45
CA GLY A 22 5.08 7.57 19.02
C GLY A 22 5.37 6.10 18.72
N LEU A 23 4.86 5.65 17.58
CA LEU A 23 5.11 4.31 17.04
C LEU A 23 6.61 4.08 16.80
N LYS A 24 7.11 2.88 17.14
CA LYS A 24 8.49 2.48 16.82
C LYS A 24 8.57 1.69 15.53
N GLU A 25 9.64 1.93 14.79
CA GLU A 25 9.96 1.26 13.53
C GLU A 25 10.78 -0.03 13.73
N PHE A 26 10.45 -1.06 12.95
CA PHE A 26 11.12 -2.35 12.91
C PHE A 26 11.51 -2.69 11.48
N TYR A 27 12.80 -2.93 11.24
CA TYR A 27 13.39 -3.19 9.92
C TYR A 27 13.49 -4.70 9.70
N LEU A 28 12.38 -5.35 9.34
CA LEU A 28 12.27 -6.81 9.39
C LEU A 28 13.10 -7.54 8.32
N ASN A 29 13.54 -6.84 7.27
CA ASN A 29 14.40 -7.45 6.26
C ASN A 29 15.89 -7.51 6.67
N LYS A 30 16.34 -6.74 7.67
CA LYS A 30 17.76 -6.73 8.07
C LYS A 30 18.16 -8.08 8.66
N GLY A 31 19.16 -8.71 8.05
CA GLY A 31 19.62 -10.05 8.44
C GLY A 31 18.71 -11.20 8.02
N SER A 32 17.55 -10.93 7.41
CA SER A 32 16.67 -11.98 6.88
C SER A 32 17.17 -12.52 5.53
N ALA A 33 17.09 -13.85 5.37
CA ALA A 33 17.38 -14.52 4.10
C ALA A 33 16.26 -14.34 3.07
N GLU A 34 15.00 -14.27 3.51
CA GLU A 34 13.86 -13.89 2.68
C GLU A 34 13.66 -12.37 2.75
N LYS A 35 13.50 -11.73 1.59
CA LYS A 35 13.28 -10.28 1.51
C LYS A 35 11.82 -10.00 1.20
N THR A 36 11.12 -9.41 2.16
CA THR A 36 9.71 -9.05 2.02
C THR A 36 9.57 -7.65 1.42
N ILE A 37 8.64 -7.49 0.49
CA ILE A 37 8.17 -6.20 0.00
C ILE A 37 6.70 -6.11 0.38
N THR A 38 6.36 -5.09 1.15
CA THR A 38 4.99 -4.82 1.60
C THR A 38 4.22 -4.06 0.54
N ILE A 39 2.99 -4.48 0.30
CA ILE A 39 2.10 -3.86 -0.67
C ILE A 39 0.71 -3.68 -0.07
N ALA A 40 0.09 -2.52 -0.31
CA ALA A 40 -1.34 -2.33 -0.07
C ALA A 40 -2.05 -2.06 -1.39
N PHE A 41 -3.30 -2.53 -1.49
CA PHE A 41 -4.15 -2.29 -2.65
C PHE A 41 -5.23 -1.26 -2.32
N ALA A 42 -5.20 -0.14 -3.03
CA ALA A 42 -6.19 0.91 -2.92
C ALA A 42 -7.17 0.83 -4.11
N LEU A 43 -8.41 0.43 -3.87
CA LEU A 43 -9.41 0.22 -4.92
C LEU A 43 -10.17 1.51 -5.22
N ALA A 44 -10.01 2.03 -6.44
CA ALA A 44 -10.64 3.27 -6.90
C ALA A 44 -11.78 2.99 -7.89
N GLY A 45 -13.01 3.32 -7.49
CA GLY A 45 -14.22 3.11 -8.29
C GLY A 45 -14.88 1.73 -8.11
N PHE A 46 -14.62 1.10 -6.95
CA PHE A 46 -15.21 -0.16 -6.51
C PHE A 46 -16.21 0.10 -5.38
N PRO A 47 -17.31 -0.65 -5.31
CA PRO A 47 -18.23 -0.58 -4.19
C PRO A 47 -17.58 -1.18 -2.92
N PRO A 48 -17.95 -0.74 -1.71
CA PRO A 48 -17.29 -1.15 -0.47
C PRO A 48 -17.28 -2.67 -0.21
N ASP A 49 -18.32 -3.39 -0.64
CA ASP A 49 -18.45 -4.84 -0.52
C ASP A 49 -17.48 -5.63 -1.39
N GLN A 50 -16.86 -5.00 -2.40
CA GLN A 50 -15.77 -5.57 -3.19
C GLN A 50 -14.37 -5.22 -2.64
N VAL A 51 -14.27 -4.42 -1.58
CA VAL A 51 -12.99 -4.03 -0.99
C VAL A 51 -12.63 -5.01 0.13
N ASN A 52 -12.31 -6.24 -0.28
CA ASN A 52 -11.78 -7.28 0.60
C ASN A 52 -11.16 -8.39 -0.25
N LEU A 53 -10.27 -9.17 0.36
CA LEU A 53 -9.54 -10.24 -0.32
C LEU A 53 -10.42 -11.41 -0.78
N ASN A 54 -11.64 -11.56 -0.22
CA ASN A 54 -12.54 -12.64 -0.60
C ASN A 54 -13.41 -12.31 -1.83
N SER A 55 -13.39 -11.06 -2.30
CA SER A 55 -14.08 -10.62 -3.51
C SER A 55 -13.34 -11.06 -4.79
N ASP A 56 -13.98 -10.94 -5.96
CA ASP A 56 -13.34 -11.27 -7.24
C ASP A 56 -12.06 -10.47 -7.51
N VAL A 57 -12.09 -9.16 -7.24
CA VAL A 57 -10.89 -8.29 -7.34
C VAL A 57 -9.87 -8.60 -6.24
N GLY A 58 -10.33 -9.03 -5.07
CA GLY A 58 -9.52 -9.55 -3.97
C GLY A 58 -8.69 -10.77 -4.38
N GLN A 59 -9.37 -11.81 -4.85
CA GLN A 59 -8.74 -13.03 -5.33
C GLN A 59 -7.81 -12.77 -6.52
N TRP A 60 -8.21 -11.85 -7.40
CA TRP A 60 -7.38 -11.43 -8.52
C TRP A 60 -6.06 -10.78 -8.06
N VAL A 61 -6.08 -9.80 -7.13
CA VAL A 61 -4.82 -9.21 -6.66
C VAL A 61 -3.98 -10.19 -5.85
N GLN A 62 -4.60 -11.14 -5.14
CA GLN A 62 -3.86 -12.20 -4.42
C GLN A 62 -3.09 -13.06 -5.41
N GLY A 63 -3.77 -13.61 -6.42
CA GLY A 63 -3.11 -14.43 -7.42
C GLY A 63 -2.08 -13.64 -8.26
N ALA A 64 -2.34 -12.37 -8.57
CA ALA A 64 -1.39 -11.52 -9.26
C ALA A 64 -0.13 -11.28 -8.40
N SER A 65 -0.31 -11.11 -7.08
CA SER A 65 0.80 -10.96 -6.13
C SER A 65 1.62 -12.24 -6.01
N GLU A 66 0.97 -13.41 -5.94
CA GLU A 66 1.66 -14.70 -5.90
C GLU A 66 2.50 -14.95 -7.16
N GLU A 67 1.95 -14.68 -8.34
CA GLU A 67 2.69 -14.83 -9.59
C GLU A 67 3.80 -13.78 -9.70
N ALA A 68 3.53 -12.53 -9.29
CA ALA A 68 4.52 -11.48 -9.29
C ALA A 68 5.71 -11.82 -8.39
N GLN A 69 5.45 -12.38 -7.21
CA GLN A 69 6.46 -12.87 -6.27
C GLN A 69 7.36 -13.92 -6.92
N LYS A 70 6.77 -14.97 -7.51
CA LYS A 70 7.53 -16.05 -8.18
C LYS A 70 8.45 -15.49 -9.27
N LEU A 71 7.91 -14.60 -10.10
CA LEU A 71 8.67 -13.98 -11.20
C LEU A 71 9.77 -13.04 -10.68
N LEU A 72 9.50 -12.23 -9.66
CA LEU A 72 10.49 -11.35 -9.05
C LEU A 72 11.64 -12.13 -8.43
N SER A 73 11.34 -13.17 -7.63
CA SER A 73 12.34 -14.05 -7.02
C SER A 73 13.27 -14.65 -8.06
N LYS A 74 12.70 -15.16 -9.16
CA LYS A 74 13.49 -15.69 -10.29
C LYS A 74 14.32 -14.60 -10.98
N GLN A 75 13.73 -13.45 -11.26
CA GLN A 75 14.38 -12.35 -11.98
C GLN A 75 15.53 -11.69 -11.20
N LEU A 76 15.44 -11.69 -9.86
CA LEU A 76 16.44 -11.12 -8.97
C LEU A 76 17.45 -12.17 -8.48
N ASN A 77 17.10 -13.46 -8.59
CA ASN A 77 17.84 -14.61 -8.08
C ASN A 77 17.98 -14.57 -6.55
N MET A 78 16.86 -14.39 -5.85
CA MET A 78 16.75 -14.37 -4.39
C MET A 78 15.32 -14.70 -3.97
N ASN A 79 15.12 -15.03 -2.69
CA ASN A 79 13.78 -15.27 -2.18
C ASN A 79 13.09 -13.93 -1.83
N ILE A 80 12.16 -13.50 -2.70
CA ILE A 80 11.27 -12.37 -2.45
C ILE A 80 9.93 -12.89 -1.95
N LYS A 81 9.38 -12.23 -0.93
CA LYS A 81 7.98 -12.36 -0.51
C LYS A 81 7.24 -11.05 -0.81
N LEU A 82 6.07 -11.12 -1.44
CA LEU A 82 5.15 -9.98 -1.50
C LEU A 82 4.12 -10.15 -0.40
N ASP A 83 4.11 -9.22 0.55
CA ASP A 83 3.19 -9.27 1.69
C ASP A 83 2.09 -8.22 1.52
N ILE A 84 0.85 -8.68 1.34
CA ILE A 84 -0.31 -7.80 1.22
C ILE A 84 -0.67 -7.31 2.61
N THR A 85 -0.33 -6.06 2.89
CA THR A 85 -0.59 -5.42 4.17
C THR A 85 -2.06 -5.04 4.34
N ASP A 86 -2.70 -4.56 3.28
CA ASP A 86 -4.11 -4.17 3.32
C ASP A 86 -4.75 -4.17 1.93
N MET A 87 -6.07 -4.29 1.90
CA MET A 87 -6.93 -3.94 0.78
C MET A 87 -7.97 -2.95 1.26
N LEU A 88 -7.88 -1.72 0.77
CA LEU A 88 -8.70 -0.61 1.24
C LEU A 88 -9.37 0.15 0.10
N SER A 89 -10.40 0.91 0.45
CA SER A 89 -11.03 1.86 -0.47
C SER A 89 -10.05 2.98 -0.71
N ALA A 90 -9.84 3.36 -1.97
CA ALA A 90 -9.04 4.53 -2.27
C ALA A 90 -9.68 5.78 -1.64
N PRO A 91 -8.90 6.65 -0.96
CA PRO A 91 -9.41 7.88 -0.38
C PRO A 91 -10.22 8.68 -1.38
N GLN A 92 -11.28 9.34 -0.92
CA GLN A 92 -12.22 10.05 -1.81
C GLN A 92 -11.50 11.03 -2.76
N LYS A 93 -10.52 11.78 -2.24
CA LYS A 93 -9.71 12.72 -3.03
C LYS A 93 -8.96 12.02 -4.18
N LEU A 94 -8.40 10.83 -3.94
CA LEU A 94 -7.72 10.05 -4.98
C LEU A 94 -8.72 9.54 -6.01
N SER A 95 -9.86 9.02 -5.55
CA SER A 95 -10.95 8.57 -6.43
C SER A 95 -11.49 9.70 -7.31
N ASP A 96 -11.64 10.91 -6.77
CA ASP A 96 -12.10 12.07 -7.52
C ASP A 96 -11.07 12.55 -8.55
N GLU A 97 -9.78 12.54 -8.20
CA GLU A 97 -8.72 12.87 -9.13
C GLU A 97 -8.66 11.87 -10.30
N ILE A 98 -8.80 10.57 -10.02
CA ILE A 98 -8.91 9.51 -11.03
C ILE A 98 -10.08 9.79 -11.98
N LYS A 99 -11.28 10.04 -11.44
CA LYS A 99 -12.48 10.32 -12.25
C LYS A 99 -12.27 11.56 -13.11
N ARG A 100 -11.76 12.65 -12.52
CA ARG A 100 -11.54 13.93 -13.21
C ARG A 100 -10.51 13.85 -14.33
N ARG A 101 -9.47 13.03 -14.17
CA ARG A 101 -8.39 12.84 -15.15
C ARG A 101 -8.71 11.78 -16.20
N THR A 102 -9.77 11.00 -16.00
CA THR A 102 -10.19 9.97 -16.95
C THR A 102 -10.90 10.62 -18.13
N THR A 103 -10.47 10.28 -19.33
CA THR A 103 -11.09 10.72 -20.58
C THR A 103 -11.14 9.54 -21.53
N HIS A 104 -12.32 9.23 -22.09
CA HIS A 104 -12.56 8.04 -22.91
C HIS A 104 -12.06 6.73 -22.27
N GLY A 105 -12.28 6.58 -20.96
CA GLY A 105 -11.89 5.37 -20.21
C GLY A 105 -10.37 5.22 -19.96
N GLN A 106 -9.57 6.25 -20.23
CA GLN A 106 -8.12 6.22 -20.01
C GLN A 106 -7.60 7.44 -19.27
N MET A 107 -6.46 7.28 -18.61
CA MET A 107 -5.75 8.35 -17.89
C MET A 107 -4.29 8.47 -18.30
N HIS A 108 -3.75 9.69 -18.27
CA HIS A 108 -2.31 9.89 -18.48
C HIS A 108 -1.53 9.33 -17.29
N GLY A 109 -0.84 8.21 -17.48
CA GLY A 109 -0.18 7.47 -16.38
C GLY A 109 0.73 8.35 -15.53
N ARG A 110 1.53 9.21 -16.17
CA ARG A 110 2.46 10.09 -15.44
C ARG A 110 1.79 11.14 -14.56
N TRP A 111 0.55 11.52 -14.86
CA TRP A 111 -0.14 12.52 -14.04
C TRP A 111 -0.81 11.87 -12.85
N ILE A 112 -1.44 10.72 -13.07
CA ILE A 112 -2.19 10.06 -12.01
C ILE A 112 -1.31 9.28 -11.04
N VAL A 113 -0.11 8.85 -11.43
CA VAL A 113 0.82 8.11 -10.54
C VAL A 113 1.26 8.91 -9.32
N ASN A 114 1.19 10.24 -9.36
CA ASN A 114 1.54 11.09 -8.22
C ASN A 114 0.38 11.27 -7.23
N ALA A 115 -0.88 11.09 -7.66
CA ALA A 115 -2.04 11.28 -6.80
C ALA A 115 -2.04 10.35 -5.57
N PRO A 116 -1.61 9.08 -5.64
CA PRO A 116 -1.46 8.23 -4.46
C PRO A 116 -0.41 8.77 -3.48
N LYS A 117 0.70 9.33 -3.97
CA LYS A 117 1.70 9.95 -3.08
C LYS A 117 1.10 11.08 -2.28
N ASP A 118 0.36 11.96 -2.93
CA ASP A 118 -0.32 13.07 -2.26
C ASP A 118 -1.40 12.58 -1.29
N ALA A 119 -2.10 11.50 -1.62
CA ALA A 119 -3.17 10.93 -0.79
C ALA A 119 -2.64 10.26 0.49
N TYR A 120 -1.44 9.66 0.43
CA TYR A 120 -0.86 8.87 1.53
C TYR A 120 0.42 9.50 2.12
N LYS A 121 0.70 10.78 1.83
CA LYS A 121 1.89 11.49 2.33
C LYS A 121 1.96 11.57 3.86
N ASN A 122 0.80 11.62 4.52
CA ASN A 122 0.67 11.70 5.97
C ASN A 122 0.46 10.32 6.60
N SER A 123 0.78 9.24 5.89
CA SER A 123 0.65 7.87 6.40
C SER A 123 2.01 7.23 6.65
N PHE A 124 2.08 6.29 7.58
CA PHE A 124 3.05 5.21 7.52
C PHE A 124 2.63 4.31 6.37
N ASN A 125 3.52 4.08 5.42
CA ASN A 125 3.18 3.43 4.17
C ASN A 125 3.84 2.06 4.06
N PRO A 126 3.19 1.11 3.37
CA PRO A 126 3.92 -0.04 2.84
C PRO A 126 4.95 0.43 1.80
N ASP A 127 5.83 -0.48 1.38
CA ASP A 127 6.84 -0.22 0.35
C ASP A 127 6.17 0.19 -0.98
N ILE A 128 4.96 -0.34 -1.23
CA ILE A 128 4.19 -0.11 -2.45
C ILE A 128 2.72 0.16 -2.10
N ILE A 129 2.16 1.23 -2.66
CA ILE A 129 0.71 1.40 -2.75
C ILE A 129 0.31 1.15 -4.21
N CYS A 130 -0.42 0.07 -4.44
CA CYS A 130 -0.94 -0.28 -5.75
C CYS A 130 -2.41 0.17 -5.87
N VAL A 131 -2.66 1.18 -6.69
CA VAL A 131 -4.02 1.61 -6.98
C VAL A 131 -4.60 0.75 -8.09
N VAL A 132 -5.72 0.08 -7.77
CA VAL A 132 -6.48 -0.71 -8.73
C VAL A 132 -7.69 0.11 -9.19
N THR A 133 -7.90 0.20 -10.50
CA THR A 133 -9.00 0.95 -11.11
C THR A 133 -9.59 0.22 -12.31
N LYS A 134 -10.78 0.62 -12.77
CA LYS A 134 -11.40 0.11 -13.99
C LYS A 134 -10.88 0.78 -15.29
N PHE A 135 -10.08 1.84 -15.15
CA PHE A 135 -9.62 2.64 -16.29
C PHE A 135 -8.22 2.24 -16.74
N LYS A 136 -7.96 2.39 -18.04
CA LYS A 136 -6.65 2.10 -18.64
C LYS A 136 -5.74 3.32 -18.59
N PHE A 137 -4.49 3.14 -18.95
CA PHE A 137 -3.49 4.20 -18.98
C PHE A 137 -2.98 4.46 -20.38
N TYR A 138 -2.64 5.72 -20.65
CA TYR A 138 -1.81 6.10 -21.77
C TYR A 138 -0.58 6.87 -21.28
N TYR A 139 0.53 6.70 -21.99
CA TYR A 139 1.78 7.41 -21.74
C TYR A 139 2.69 7.28 -22.95
N ASN A 140 3.42 8.35 -23.28
CA ASN A 140 4.21 8.44 -24.51
C ASN A 140 3.34 8.08 -25.73
N ARG A 141 3.72 7.05 -26.50
CA ARG A 141 2.95 6.51 -27.65
C ARG A 141 2.13 5.26 -27.31
N LYS A 142 2.05 4.88 -26.03
CA LYS A 142 1.28 3.72 -25.59
C LYS A 142 -0.09 4.17 -25.11
N SER A 143 -1.14 3.53 -25.62
CA SER A 143 -2.52 3.63 -25.16
C SER A 143 -3.00 2.25 -24.67
N ASN A 144 -4.12 2.22 -23.95
CA ASN A 144 -4.73 1.00 -23.43
C ASN A 144 -3.78 0.16 -22.56
N ALA A 145 -2.79 0.78 -21.92
CA ALA A 145 -1.91 0.07 -21.00
C ALA A 145 -2.69 -0.29 -19.73
N LEU A 146 -2.50 -1.51 -19.24
CA LEU A 146 -3.16 -2.04 -18.04
C LEU A 146 -2.41 -1.71 -16.74
N GLY A 147 -1.25 -1.08 -16.84
CA GLY A 147 -0.52 -0.65 -15.66
C GLY A 147 0.57 0.35 -15.95
N TYR A 148 0.96 1.04 -14.89
CA TYR A 148 1.93 2.12 -14.95
C TYR A 148 2.67 2.27 -13.61
N SER A 149 3.97 2.50 -13.69
CA SER A 149 4.82 2.94 -12.58
C SER A 149 5.88 3.88 -13.14
N TYR A 150 6.37 4.79 -12.30
CA TYR A 150 7.38 5.78 -12.69
C TYR A 150 8.55 5.85 -11.72
N ASP A 151 8.27 5.81 -10.43
CA ASP A 151 9.27 6.02 -9.39
C ASP A 151 10.25 4.85 -9.28
N LYS A 152 11.51 5.17 -8.95
CA LYS A 152 12.61 4.21 -8.79
C LYS A 152 13.13 4.16 -7.36
N THR A 153 12.24 4.33 -6.39
CA THR A 153 12.57 4.55 -4.98
C THR A 153 12.15 3.39 -4.08
N LEU A 154 11.96 2.18 -4.63
CA LEU A 154 11.61 1.02 -3.81
C LEU A 154 12.64 0.83 -2.68
N CYS A 155 12.14 0.60 -1.46
CA CYS A 155 12.91 0.55 -0.20
C CYS A 155 13.60 1.87 0.21
N GLU A 156 13.25 3.00 -0.40
CA GLU A 156 13.68 4.34 0.02
C GLU A 156 12.48 5.27 0.31
N ASP A 157 11.40 5.12 -0.45
CA ASP A 157 10.14 5.83 -0.32
C ASP A 157 9.01 4.94 -0.86
N MET A 158 7.78 5.20 -0.46
CA MET A 158 6.60 4.50 -0.97
C MET A 158 6.50 4.66 -2.49
N VAL A 159 6.35 3.53 -3.18
CA VAL A 159 6.22 3.49 -4.63
C VAL A 159 4.76 3.36 -5.04
N PRO A 160 4.18 4.34 -5.75
CA PRO A 160 2.88 4.19 -6.38
C PRO A 160 2.98 3.29 -7.61
N ILE A 161 2.12 2.28 -7.65
CA ILE A 161 1.86 1.45 -8.83
C ILE A 161 0.39 1.60 -9.20
N LEU A 162 0.09 1.63 -10.50
CA LEU A 162 -1.26 1.69 -11.02
C LEU A 162 -1.56 0.42 -11.81
N LEU A 163 -2.69 -0.20 -11.55
CA LEU A 163 -3.20 -1.36 -12.28
C LEU A 163 -4.65 -1.16 -12.70
N THR A 164 -4.97 -1.66 -13.88
CA THR A 164 -6.34 -1.78 -14.37
C THR A 164 -6.85 -3.17 -14.02
N TYR A 165 -8.06 -3.24 -13.47
CA TYR A 165 -8.83 -4.47 -13.34
C TYR A 165 -10.05 -4.39 -14.25
N ASN A 166 -10.26 -5.39 -15.08
CA ASN A 166 -11.38 -5.47 -16.01
C ASN A 166 -12.33 -6.62 -15.66
N PHE A 167 -13.52 -6.28 -15.18
CA PHE A 167 -14.57 -7.24 -14.80
C PHE A 167 -15.10 -8.03 -16.00
N ASP A 168 -15.23 -7.39 -17.17
CA ASP A 168 -15.88 -8.00 -18.34
C ASP A 168 -15.06 -9.17 -18.93
N THR A 169 -13.78 -9.25 -18.58
CA THR A 169 -12.86 -10.26 -19.12
C THR A 169 -12.26 -11.15 -18.04
N GLU A 170 -12.66 -11.01 -16.77
CA GLU A 170 -12.03 -11.65 -15.60
C GLU A 170 -10.50 -11.68 -15.76
N ASP A 171 -9.90 -10.48 -15.64
CA ASP A 171 -8.53 -10.19 -16.06
C ASP A 171 -7.53 -11.30 -15.66
N ASP A 172 -6.69 -11.72 -16.61
CA ASP A 172 -5.78 -12.86 -16.51
C ASP A 172 -4.78 -12.66 -15.38
N THR A 173 -5.02 -13.33 -14.24
CA THR A 173 -4.19 -13.26 -13.03
C THR A 173 -2.70 -13.49 -13.32
N PRO A 174 -2.29 -14.53 -14.08
CA PRO A 174 -0.91 -14.67 -14.55
C PRO A 174 -0.34 -13.45 -15.28
N GLU A 175 -1.05 -12.88 -16.26
CA GLU A 175 -0.57 -11.70 -16.99
C GLU A 175 -0.55 -10.44 -16.10
N ALA A 176 -1.52 -10.28 -15.20
CA ALA A 176 -1.52 -9.22 -14.19
C ALA A 176 -0.32 -9.34 -13.24
N GLY A 177 0.00 -10.55 -12.78
CA GLY A 177 1.16 -10.80 -11.93
C GLY A 177 2.48 -10.56 -12.64
N LYS A 178 2.59 -10.94 -13.91
CA LYS A 178 3.73 -10.61 -14.76
C LYS A 178 3.87 -9.11 -14.98
N LEU A 179 2.78 -8.40 -15.18
CA LEU A 179 2.78 -6.94 -15.27
C LEU A 179 3.23 -6.31 -13.94
N LEU A 180 2.65 -6.72 -12.82
CA LEU A 180 3.00 -6.24 -11.47
C LEU A 180 4.49 -6.48 -11.17
N SER A 181 4.99 -7.71 -11.39
CA SER A 181 6.42 -8.05 -11.27
C SER A 181 7.33 -7.08 -12.05
N ASN A 182 6.97 -6.82 -13.32
CA ASN A 182 7.73 -5.91 -14.16
C ASN A 182 7.68 -4.45 -13.68
N LEU A 183 6.55 -4.00 -13.13
CA LEU A 183 6.40 -2.66 -12.58
C LEU A 183 7.21 -2.51 -11.28
N ILE A 184 7.13 -3.48 -10.37
CA ILE A 184 7.92 -3.52 -9.12
C ILE A 184 9.42 -3.50 -9.43
N LYS A 185 9.89 -4.38 -10.33
CA LYS A 185 11.29 -4.43 -10.73
C LYS A 185 11.78 -3.12 -11.35
N LYS A 186 10.95 -2.43 -12.12
CA LYS A 186 11.29 -1.11 -12.70
C LYS A 186 11.43 -0.03 -11.63
N SER A 187 10.80 -0.22 -10.47
CA SER A 187 10.88 0.69 -9.34
C SER A 187 12.16 0.53 -8.49
N ILE A 188 13.02 -0.43 -8.83
CA ILE A 188 14.35 -0.57 -8.26
C ILE A 188 15.33 0.31 -9.04
N LYS A 189 16.12 1.14 -8.34
CA LYS A 189 17.24 1.90 -8.94
C LYS A 189 18.24 0.94 -9.60
N LYS A 190 18.46 1.13 -10.91
CA LYS A 190 19.33 0.24 -11.70
C LYS A 190 20.78 0.33 -11.25
N GLU A 191 21.22 1.50 -10.83
CA GLU A 191 22.56 1.77 -10.34
C GLU A 191 22.83 0.92 -9.10
N LYS A 192 21.89 0.95 -8.15
CA LYS A 192 21.89 0.14 -6.94
C LYS A 192 21.90 -1.37 -7.23
N LEU A 193 21.09 -1.83 -8.19
CA LEU A 193 21.08 -3.25 -8.59
C LEU A 193 22.42 -3.74 -9.15
N LYS A 194 23.22 -2.83 -9.75
CA LYS A 194 24.55 -3.15 -10.30
C LYS A 194 25.68 -2.98 -9.29
N SER A 195 25.56 -2.01 -8.39
CA SER A 195 26.63 -1.61 -7.47
C SER A 195 26.55 -2.26 -6.10
N ALA A 196 25.41 -2.85 -5.74
CA ALA A 196 25.26 -3.46 -4.43
C ALA A 196 26.21 -4.64 -4.27
N GLN A 197 26.98 -4.61 -3.18
CA GLN A 197 27.89 -5.70 -2.80
C GLN A 197 27.13 -7.03 -2.61
N SER A 198 25.86 -6.92 -2.19
CA SER A 198 24.86 -7.99 -2.20
C SER A 198 23.51 -7.36 -2.58
N LYS A 199 22.79 -8.00 -3.51
CA LYS A 199 21.45 -7.52 -3.93
C LYS A 199 20.47 -7.53 -2.76
N GLU A 200 20.68 -8.41 -1.79
CA GLU A 200 19.87 -8.61 -0.61
C GLU A 200 19.84 -7.34 0.25
N ALA A 201 20.98 -6.65 0.38
CA ALA A 201 21.10 -5.39 1.11
C ALA A 201 20.25 -4.25 0.52
N LEU A 202 19.83 -4.36 -0.75
CA LEU A 202 18.92 -3.38 -1.36
C LEU A 202 17.53 -3.38 -0.73
N PHE A 203 17.14 -4.51 -0.15
CA PHE A 203 15.82 -4.70 0.44
C PHE A 203 15.83 -4.54 1.96
N ASP A 204 16.97 -4.23 2.59
CA ASP A 204 17.07 -4.10 4.06
C ASP A 204 16.21 -2.95 4.63
N ASN A 205 15.87 -1.97 3.78
CA ASN A 205 14.99 -0.86 4.12
C ASN A 205 13.56 -1.03 3.58
N CYS A 206 13.23 -2.21 3.03
CA CYS A 206 11.85 -2.60 2.79
C CYS A 206 11.27 -3.28 4.04
N ASN A 207 9.94 -3.46 4.08
CA ASN A 207 9.22 -4.12 5.17
C ASN A 207 9.48 -3.48 6.54
N ILE A 208 9.39 -2.15 6.59
CA ILE A 208 9.42 -1.38 7.85
C ILE A 208 8.03 -1.50 8.49
N ARG A 209 7.98 -2.08 9.70
CA ARG A 209 6.74 -2.25 10.46
C ARG A 209 6.72 -1.40 11.71
N HIS A 210 5.52 -1.17 12.23
CA HIS A 210 5.28 -0.26 13.34
C HIS A 210 4.54 -1.00 14.46
N LYS A 211 4.99 -0.81 15.71
CA LYS A 211 4.28 -1.25 16.93
C LYS A 211 4.15 -0.08 17.91
N SER A 212 3.20 -0.20 18.83
CA SER A 212 3.04 0.70 19.96
C SER A 212 4.30 0.68 20.83
N SER A 213 4.64 1.82 21.42
CA SER A 213 5.73 1.90 22.39
C SER A 213 5.39 1.28 23.76
N PHE A 214 4.15 0.83 23.97
CA PHE A 214 3.72 0.23 25.23
C PHE A 214 3.64 -1.30 25.19
N ASP A 215 3.72 -1.90 23.99
CA ASP A 215 3.54 -3.35 23.78
C ASP A 215 4.89 -4.09 23.69
N TYR A 216 5.95 -3.57 24.33
CA TYR A 216 7.31 -4.13 24.21
C TYR A 216 7.53 -5.45 24.94
N ASP A 217 6.64 -5.82 25.86
CA ASP A 217 6.83 -6.99 26.72
C ASP A 217 6.08 -8.24 26.25
N ASP A 218 5.30 -8.16 25.16
CA ASP A 218 4.68 -9.33 24.54
C ASP A 218 5.46 -9.77 23.29
N ASP A 219 6.10 -10.93 23.38
CA ASP A 219 6.79 -11.66 22.30
C ASP A 219 5.86 -12.08 21.14
N ASP A 220 4.63 -11.57 21.09
CA ASP A 220 3.67 -11.86 20.03
C ASP A 220 4.04 -11.07 18.75
N ASP A 221 4.53 -11.81 17.76
CA ASP A 221 4.94 -11.35 16.43
C ASP A 221 3.75 -10.75 15.62
N ASP A 222 2.51 -11.00 16.05
CA ASP A 222 1.28 -10.67 15.33
C ASP A 222 0.75 -9.23 15.59
N SER A 223 1.45 -8.41 16.39
CA SER A 223 0.95 -7.09 16.84
C SER A 223 1.35 -5.88 15.98
N PHE A 224 1.89 -6.09 14.77
CA PHE A 224 2.23 -4.96 13.89
C PHE A 224 0.99 -4.26 13.33
N TYR A 225 1.03 -2.92 13.27
CA TYR A 225 -0.05 -2.17 12.62
C TYR A 225 -0.13 -2.46 11.12
N VAL A 226 -1.37 -2.56 10.63
CA VAL A 226 -1.72 -2.65 9.21
C VAL A 226 -1.35 -1.33 8.51
N LEU A 227 -0.81 -1.41 7.30
CA LEU A 227 -0.37 -0.27 6.50
C LEU A 227 -1.20 -0.15 5.21
N PRO A 228 -1.51 1.06 4.71
CA PRO A 228 -1.07 2.35 5.23
C PRO A 228 -1.84 2.78 6.49
N LEU A 229 -1.13 3.44 7.43
CA LEU A 229 -1.66 3.91 8.70
C LEU A 229 -1.56 5.43 8.80
N ASP A 230 -2.65 6.13 9.12
CA ASP A 230 -2.65 7.60 9.25
C ASP A 230 -1.80 8.04 10.46
N LYS A 231 -0.82 8.91 10.23
CA LYS A 231 0.07 9.44 11.27
C LYS A 231 -0.67 10.40 12.21
N ASP A 232 -1.68 11.09 11.72
CA ASP A 232 -2.40 12.10 12.51
C ASP A 232 -3.15 11.46 13.70
N LEU A 233 -3.46 10.17 13.62
CA LEU A 233 -4.07 9.39 14.72
C LEU A 233 -3.12 9.17 15.91
N TYR A 234 -1.80 9.24 15.69
CA TYR A 234 -0.79 8.89 16.69
C TYR A 234 0.06 10.09 17.10
N TYR A 235 0.27 11.04 16.19
CA TYR A 235 1.17 12.16 16.40
C TYR A 235 0.47 13.50 16.66
N GLY A 236 -0.88 13.52 16.72
CA GLY A 236 -1.69 14.65 17.18
C GLY A 236 -1.24 16.03 16.69
N ASN A 237 -1.84 16.54 15.61
CA ASN A 237 -1.67 17.96 15.23
C ASN A 237 -2.39 18.89 16.20
#